data_AF-A0A9P6HTT1-F1
#
_entry.id   AF-A0A9P6HTT1-F1
#
_cell.length_a   1.000
_cell.length_b   1.000
_cell.length_c   1.000
_cell.angle_alpha   90.00
_cell.angle_beta   90.00
_cell.angle_gamma   90.00
#
_symmetry.space_group_name_H-M   'P 1'
#
loop_
_entity.id
_entity.type
_entity.pdbx_description
1 polymer ?
#
loop_
_entity_poly.entity_id
_entity_poly.type
_entity_poly.pdbx_seq_one_letter_code
_entity_poly.pdbx_strand_id
1 'polypeptide(L)'
;MSSMELPADPDLFRFLPPGCRDPLGRPIILLNLAAFLELASRSLDHMKDLILWLDDTMRLYLQKISKDSGQRVPVLQFVAIVNVQGVAVSSLATDLVAWYYQDVQPHYPGMMAAVFIQGHSWVHSRMWNVLKRILPTSAQNKVSFFSREELVHYFGAQVLPEDFGGSLPASKRSLPQLQTPEPRHSDPRSRRGLPLRLDTSVPAAHSPFNPFFGYPISPTSLNPRYGRRRKRDLLRTLAYLWWAKWKGSVVWVSVLIVAFWLSRWRLRTWLNRLRQMIPRRAR
;
A
#
# COMPACT_ATOMS: atom_id res chain seq x y z
N MET A 1 12.78 14.52 21.80
CA MET A 1 11.75 13.56 21.38
C MET A 1 10.76 13.48 22.51
N SER A 2 9.65 14.21 22.43
CA SER A 2 8.58 14.14 23.43
C SER A 2 8.07 12.71 23.49
N SER A 3 7.93 12.19 24.70
CA SER A 3 7.19 10.96 24.97
C SER A 3 5.77 11.15 24.44
N MET A 4 5.51 10.57 23.26
CA MET A 4 4.17 10.52 22.70
C MET A 4 3.37 9.57 23.59
N GLU A 5 2.61 10.12 24.55
CA GLU A 5 1.63 9.34 25.29
C GLU A 5 0.63 8.80 24.28
N LEU A 6 0.72 7.50 24.01
CA LEU A 6 -0.21 6.78 23.16
C LEU A 6 -1.63 7.09 23.65
N PRO A 7 -2.57 7.48 22.76
CA PRO A 7 -3.97 7.48 23.14
C PRO A 7 -4.30 6.06 23.61
N ALA A 8 -4.61 5.95 24.89
CA ALA A 8 -4.84 4.71 25.62
C ALA A 8 -6.16 4.04 25.23
N ASP A 9 -6.57 4.16 23.97
CA ASP A 9 -7.79 3.53 23.48
C ASP A 9 -7.45 2.10 23.05
N PRO A 10 -7.79 1.09 23.87
CA PRO A 10 -7.32 -0.28 23.71
C PRO A 10 -7.88 -0.95 22.44
N ASP A 11 -8.79 -0.30 21.74
CA ASP A 11 -9.50 -0.86 20.60
C ASP A 11 -8.89 -0.46 19.26
N LEU A 12 -8.06 0.58 19.22
CA LEU A 12 -7.51 1.12 17.97
C LEU A 12 -6.58 0.10 17.29
N PHE A 13 -5.60 -0.42 18.03
CA PHE A 13 -4.54 -1.26 17.48
C PHE A 13 -4.06 -2.30 18.50
N ARG A 14 -4.03 -3.58 18.11
CA ARG A 14 -3.57 -4.68 18.98
C ARG A 14 -2.60 -5.60 18.23
N PHE A 15 -1.44 -5.83 18.81
CA PHE A 15 -0.55 -6.91 18.39
C PHE A 15 -0.96 -8.21 19.07
N LEU A 16 -1.06 -9.30 18.30
CA LEU A 16 -1.25 -10.61 18.88
C LEU A 16 0.04 -11.13 19.54
N PRO A 17 -0.06 -11.96 20.59
CA PRO A 17 1.09 -12.56 21.25
C PRO A 17 2.01 -13.28 20.25
N PRO A 18 3.33 -13.38 20.50
CA PRO A 18 4.30 -13.93 19.53
C PRO A 18 4.06 -15.40 19.13
N GLY A 19 3.28 -16.15 19.93
CA GLY A 19 2.83 -17.51 19.62
C GLY A 19 1.60 -17.58 18.70
N CYS A 20 0.91 -16.46 18.47
CA CYS A 20 -0.24 -16.34 17.59
C CYS A 20 0.24 -15.83 16.22
N ARG A 21 0.31 -16.72 15.24
CA ARG A 21 0.85 -16.43 13.89
C ARG A 21 -0.10 -16.93 12.82
N ASP A 22 0.04 -16.38 11.62
CA ASP A 22 -0.67 -16.92 10.46
C ASP A 22 -0.10 -18.31 10.09
N PRO A 23 -0.77 -19.06 9.19
CA PRO A 23 -0.29 -20.36 8.73
C PRO A 23 1.12 -20.34 8.10
N LEU A 24 1.61 -19.15 7.72
CA LEU A 24 2.92 -18.92 7.13
C LEU A 24 3.94 -18.40 8.16
N GLY A 25 3.60 -18.43 9.45
CA GLY A 25 4.49 -18.04 10.55
C GLY A 25 4.67 -16.52 10.71
N ARG A 26 3.81 -15.70 10.13
CA ARG A 26 3.88 -14.23 10.18
C ARG A 26 3.12 -13.70 11.41
N PRO A 27 3.64 -12.65 12.07
CA PRO A 27 2.91 -11.98 13.14
C PRO A 27 1.61 -11.36 12.61
N ILE A 28 0.58 -11.40 13.46
CA ILE A 28 -0.75 -10.89 13.16
C ILE A 28 -1.01 -9.63 13.97
N ILE A 29 -1.64 -8.67 13.32
CA ILE A 29 -1.99 -7.37 13.84
C ILE A 29 -3.49 -7.16 13.67
N LEU A 30 -4.14 -6.58 14.67
CA LEU A 30 -5.56 -6.27 14.65
C LEU A 30 -5.75 -4.75 14.69
N LEU A 31 -6.60 -4.24 13.80
CA LEU A 31 -6.92 -2.83 13.68
C LEU A 31 -8.44 -2.65 13.70
N ASN A 32 -8.95 -1.75 14.54
CA ASN A 32 -10.33 -1.28 14.47
C ASN A 32 -10.40 0.01 13.67
N LEU A 33 -10.95 -0.06 12.45
CA LEU A 33 -10.98 1.09 11.55
C LEU A 33 -11.92 2.20 12.02
N ALA A 34 -12.99 1.87 12.76
CA ALA A 34 -13.94 2.88 13.25
C ALA A 34 -13.28 3.79 14.29
N ALA A 35 -12.67 3.20 15.32
CA ALA A 35 -11.91 3.94 16.35
C ALA A 35 -10.76 4.73 15.72
N PHE A 36 -10.08 4.12 14.74
CA PHE A 36 -9.00 4.76 14.01
C PHE A 36 -9.44 6.01 13.24
N LEU A 37 -10.54 5.94 12.49
CA LEU A 37 -11.05 7.09 11.73
C LEU A 37 -11.64 8.18 12.64
N GLU A 38 -12.22 7.81 13.78
CA GLU A 38 -12.68 8.78 14.77
C GLU A 38 -11.52 9.61 15.31
N LEU A 39 -10.41 8.97 15.70
CA LEU A 39 -9.23 9.68 16.16
C LEU A 39 -8.64 10.58 15.06
N ALA A 40 -8.60 10.08 13.82
CA ALA A 40 -8.13 10.87 12.68
C ALA A 40 -9.01 12.10 12.40
N SER A 41 -10.32 12.01 12.64
CA SER A 41 -11.26 13.13 12.47
C SER A 41 -11.01 14.27 13.45
N ARG A 42 -10.46 13.98 14.64
CA ARG A 42 -10.09 14.98 15.65
C ARG A 42 -8.77 15.65 15.30
N SER A 43 -7.77 14.87 14.88
CA SER A 43 -6.49 15.41 14.43
C SER A 43 -5.78 14.48 13.43
N LEU A 44 -5.77 14.91 12.17
CA LEU A 44 -5.16 14.17 11.08
C LEU A 44 -3.63 14.08 11.23
N ASP A 45 -2.97 15.15 11.68
CA ASP A 45 -1.51 15.16 11.84
C ASP A 45 -1.04 14.22 12.96
N HIS A 46 -1.74 14.19 14.10
CA HIS A 46 -1.45 13.23 15.16
C HIS A 46 -1.68 11.78 14.68
N MET A 47 -2.67 11.55 13.82
CA MET A 47 -2.89 10.24 13.23
C MET A 47 -1.74 9.84 12.29
N LYS A 48 -1.24 10.77 11.47
CA LYS A 48 -0.07 10.53 10.62
C LYS A 48 1.16 10.17 11.44
N ASP A 49 1.42 10.91 12.51
CA ASP A 49 2.53 10.63 13.43
C ASP A 49 2.38 9.26 14.09
N LEU A 50 1.15 8.89 14.48
CA LEU A 50 0.85 7.57 15.03
C LEU A 50 1.11 6.46 14.01
N ILE A 51 0.69 6.64 12.76
CA ILE A 51 0.96 5.67 11.69
C ILE A 51 2.46 5.51 11.46
N LEU A 52 3.21 6.61 11.37
CA LEU A 52 4.66 6.57 11.19
C LEU A 52 5.37 5.84 12.35
N TRP A 53 4.98 6.16 13.59
CA TRP A 53 5.49 5.47 14.78
C TRP A 53 5.14 3.99 14.77
N LEU A 54 3.94 3.65 14.32
CA LEU A 54 3.44 2.29 14.26
C LEU A 54 4.21 1.46 13.23
N ASP A 55 4.41 1.97 12.01
CA ASP A 55 5.22 1.31 10.97
C ASP A 55 6.67 1.11 11.44
N ASP A 56 7.27 2.09 12.14
CA ASP A 56 8.61 1.93 12.68
C ASP A 56 8.66 0.87 13.79
N THR A 57 7.67 0.88 14.68
CA THR A 57 7.53 -0.13 15.74
C THR A 57 7.39 -1.53 15.15
N MET A 58 6.58 -1.69 14.09
CA MET A 58 6.44 -2.95 13.37
C MET A 58 7.76 -3.39 12.73
N ARG A 59 8.49 -2.47 12.11
CA ARG A 59 9.80 -2.73 11.51
C ARG A 59 10.78 -3.26 12.54
N LEU A 60 10.88 -2.61 13.70
CA LEU A 60 11.75 -3.03 14.80
C LEU A 60 11.32 -4.39 15.38
N TYR A 61 10.01 -4.62 15.50
CA TYR A 61 9.48 -5.89 15.99
C TYR A 61 9.80 -7.06 15.06
N LEU A 62 9.65 -6.87 13.74
CA LEU A 62 10.03 -7.87 12.74
C LEU A 62 11.52 -8.18 12.79
N GLN A 63 12.37 -7.16 12.93
CA GLN A 63 13.82 -7.35 13.11
C GLN A 63 14.14 -8.15 14.36
N LYS A 64 13.46 -7.87 15.48
CA LYS A 64 13.64 -8.59 16.74
C LYS A 64 13.25 -10.06 16.59
N ILE A 65 12.05 -10.35 16.11
CA ILE A 65 11.60 -11.74 15.88
C ILE A 65 12.52 -12.47 14.91
N SER A 66 12.94 -11.81 13.84
CA SER A 66 13.81 -12.42 12.85
C SER A 66 15.16 -12.82 13.46
N LYS A 67 15.71 -12.02 14.37
CA LYS A 67 16.95 -12.35 15.11
C LYS A 67 16.72 -13.47 16.12
N ASP A 68 15.65 -13.38 16.91
CA ASP A 68 15.35 -14.33 17.99
C ASP A 68 14.96 -15.72 17.46
N SER A 69 14.34 -15.79 16.28
CA SER A 69 13.88 -17.05 15.69
C SER A 69 15.02 -17.99 15.26
N GLY A 70 16.23 -17.46 15.06
CA GLY A 70 17.37 -18.23 14.52
C GLY A 70 17.12 -18.90 13.17
N GLN A 71 16.02 -18.56 12.49
CA GLN A 71 15.61 -19.19 11.23
C GLN A 71 16.53 -18.75 10.09
N ARG A 72 16.79 -19.67 9.15
CA ARG A 72 17.58 -19.39 7.94
C ARG A 72 16.93 -18.34 7.04
N VAL A 73 15.60 -18.16 7.14
CA VAL A 73 14.83 -17.18 6.37
C VAL A 73 14.25 -16.15 7.35
N PRO A 74 14.54 -14.85 7.18
CA PRO A 74 14.06 -13.82 8.09
C PRO A 74 12.56 -13.58 7.94
N VAL A 75 11.86 -13.36 9.08
CA VAL A 75 10.46 -12.93 9.09
C VAL A 75 10.40 -11.43 8.86
N LEU A 76 10.11 -11.04 7.62
CA LEU A 76 10.12 -9.63 7.18
C LEU A 76 8.73 -9.04 6.99
N GLN A 77 7.67 -9.82 7.23
CA GLN A 77 6.32 -9.41 6.90
C GLN A 77 5.34 -9.70 8.02
N PHE A 78 4.33 -8.84 8.16
CA PHE A 78 3.18 -9.01 9.04
C PHE A 78 1.88 -9.15 8.24
N VAL A 79 0.86 -9.63 8.94
CA VAL A 79 -0.51 -9.72 8.45
C VAL A 79 -1.38 -8.77 9.29
N ALA A 80 -2.23 -7.98 8.63
CA ALA A 80 -3.19 -7.12 9.30
C ALA A 80 -4.61 -7.67 9.15
N ILE A 81 -5.37 -7.66 10.24
CA ILE A 81 -6.80 -7.93 10.26
C ILE A 81 -7.50 -6.64 10.66
N VAL A 82 -8.35 -6.14 9.79
CA VAL A 82 -9.01 -4.84 9.91
C VAL A 82 -10.50 -5.06 10.12
N ASN A 83 -10.99 -4.70 11.29
CA ASN A 83 -12.42 -4.62 11.54
C ASN A 83 -12.95 -3.31 10.99
N VAL A 84 -13.89 -3.38 10.05
CA VAL A 84 -14.54 -2.21 9.43
C VAL A 84 -15.97 -2.00 9.89
N GLN A 85 -16.46 -2.79 10.85
CA GLN A 85 -17.83 -2.65 11.34
C GLN A 85 -18.07 -1.25 11.91
N GLY A 86 -19.17 -0.60 11.50
CA GLY A 86 -19.53 0.75 11.94
C GLY A 86 -18.81 1.88 11.18
N VAL A 87 -17.99 1.57 10.17
CA VAL A 87 -17.31 2.60 9.37
C VAL A 87 -18.25 3.19 8.32
N ALA A 88 -18.47 4.50 8.40
CA ALA A 88 -19.11 5.27 7.33
C ALA A 88 -18.11 5.61 6.23
N VAL A 89 -18.58 5.72 4.98
CA VAL A 89 -17.74 6.17 3.87
C VAL A 89 -17.40 7.64 4.07
N SER A 90 -16.15 7.94 4.39
CA SER A 90 -15.66 9.31 4.61
C SER A 90 -14.51 9.64 3.66
N SER A 91 -14.39 10.92 3.27
CA SER A 91 -13.24 11.42 2.50
C SER A 91 -11.93 11.30 3.28
N LEU A 92 -12.02 11.39 4.61
CA LEU A 92 -10.87 11.25 5.50
C LEU A 92 -10.17 9.89 5.30
N ALA A 93 -10.94 8.80 5.17
CA ALA A 93 -10.36 7.48 4.94
C ALA A 93 -9.61 7.42 3.59
N THR A 94 -10.16 8.04 2.55
CA THR A 94 -9.51 8.06 1.24
C THR A 94 -8.25 8.92 1.23
N ASP A 95 -8.27 10.06 1.92
CA ASP A 95 -7.13 10.98 2.00
C ASP A 95 -5.97 10.36 2.79
N LEU A 96 -6.30 9.68 3.90
CA LEU A 96 -5.30 8.99 4.72
C LEU A 96 -4.67 7.81 3.99
N VAL A 97 -5.45 7.03 3.24
CA VAL A 97 -4.91 5.94 2.41
C VAL A 97 -4.05 6.50 1.28
N ALA A 98 -4.48 7.57 0.62
CA ALA A 98 -3.69 8.22 -0.43
C ALA A 98 -2.34 8.70 0.12
N TRP A 99 -2.36 9.41 1.25
CA TRP A 99 -1.15 9.85 1.96
C TRP A 99 -0.27 8.66 2.35
N TYR A 100 -0.82 7.61 2.94
CA TYR A 100 -0.04 6.43 3.36
C TYR A 100 0.74 5.81 2.19
N TYR A 101 0.08 5.60 1.04
CA TYR A 101 0.74 4.97 -0.10
C TYR A 101 1.73 5.88 -0.83
N GLN A 102 1.52 7.19 -0.78
CA GLN A 102 2.41 8.16 -1.43
C GLN A 102 3.64 8.46 -0.56
N ASP A 103 3.43 8.66 0.75
CA ASP A 103 4.45 9.24 1.63
C ASP A 103 5.07 8.20 2.57
N VAL A 104 4.30 7.20 3.04
CA VAL A 104 4.77 6.25 4.05
C VAL A 104 5.26 4.95 3.43
N GLN A 105 4.43 4.31 2.60
CA GLN A 105 4.70 2.99 2.03
C GLN A 105 6.08 2.88 1.32
N PRO A 106 6.58 3.89 0.58
CA PRO A 106 7.90 3.82 -0.05
C PRO A 106 9.06 3.64 0.94
N HIS A 107 8.91 4.10 2.18
CA HIS A 107 9.93 3.98 3.24
C HIS A 107 9.90 2.62 3.93
N TYR A 108 8.79 1.88 3.79
CA TYR A 108 8.56 0.59 4.43
C TYR A 108 8.12 -0.49 3.41
N PRO A 109 8.95 -0.76 2.37
CA PRO A 109 8.55 -1.66 1.31
C PRO A 109 8.46 -3.11 1.81
N GLY A 110 7.38 -3.79 1.45
CA GLY A 110 7.27 -5.24 1.62
C GLY A 110 6.95 -5.74 3.02
N MET A 111 6.80 -4.88 4.03
CA MET A 111 6.47 -5.29 5.41
C MET A 111 5.06 -5.86 5.54
N MET A 112 4.13 -5.46 4.67
CA MET A 112 2.75 -5.95 4.71
C MET A 112 2.56 -7.11 3.74
N ALA A 113 2.23 -8.28 4.26
CA ALA A 113 2.00 -9.48 3.47
C ALA A 113 0.58 -9.55 2.92
N ALA A 114 -0.40 -9.37 3.80
CA ALA A 114 -1.83 -9.44 3.49
C ALA A 114 -2.63 -8.58 4.48
N VAL A 115 -3.79 -8.12 4.03
CA VAL A 115 -4.78 -7.39 4.82
C VAL A 115 -6.12 -8.10 4.71
N PHE A 116 -6.64 -8.56 5.84
CA PHE A 116 -7.92 -9.24 5.94
C PHE A 116 -8.97 -8.27 6.48
N ILE A 117 -10.01 -8.01 5.70
CA ILE A 117 -11.09 -7.10 6.07
C ILE A 117 -12.26 -7.90 6.63
N GLN A 118 -12.61 -7.65 7.90
CA GLN A 118 -13.72 -8.27 8.62
C GLN A 118 -14.83 -7.25 8.90
N GLY A 119 -16.08 -7.72 8.98
CA GLY A 119 -17.24 -6.87 9.26
C GLY A 119 -17.67 -6.03 8.07
N HIS A 120 -17.25 -6.44 6.86
CA HIS A 120 -17.60 -5.75 5.64
C HIS A 120 -19.09 -5.91 5.32
N SER A 121 -19.68 -4.85 4.78
CA SER A 121 -21.06 -4.82 4.27
C SER A 121 -21.08 -4.27 2.85
N TRP A 122 -22.25 -4.26 2.20
CA TRP A 122 -22.41 -3.70 0.85
C TRP A 122 -21.90 -2.24 0.72
N VAL A 123 -21.96 -1.46 1.81
CA VAL A 123 -21.45 -0.09 1.87
C VAL A 123 -19.92 -0.07 1.71
N HIS A 124 -19.24 -1.03 2.33
CA HIS A 124 -17.78 -1.16 2.28
C HIS A 124 -17.30 -1.58 0.89
N SER A 125 -18.10 -2.34 0.14
CA SER A 125 -17.80 -2.66 -1.27
C SER A 125 -17.76 -1.40 -2.14
N ARG A 126 -18.60 -0.40 -1.86
CA ARG A 126 -18.54 0.91 -2.55
C ARG A 126 -17.26 1.66 -2.20
N MET A 127 -16.91 1.71 -0.92
CA MET A 127 -15.65 2.32 -0.46
C MET A 127 -14.42 1.66 -1.10
N TRP A 128 -14.40 0.32 -1.15
CA TRP A 128 -13.32 -0.43 -1.79
C TRP A 128 -13.15 -0.09 -3.27
N ASN A 129 -14.24 0.13 -4.01
CA ASN A 129 -14.17 0.56 -5.41
C ASN A 129 -13.53 1.95 -5.58
N VAL A 130 -13.67 2.85 -4.60
CA VAL A 130 -12.97 4.14 -4.58
C VAL A 130 -11.49 3.92 -4.25
N LEU A 131 -11.20 3.16 -3.19
CA LEU A 131 -9.82 2.88 -2.75
C LEU A 131 -8.99 2.17 -3.83
N LYS A 132 -9.56 1.24 -4.59
CA LYS A 132 -8.87 0.58 -5.72
C LYS A 132 -8.33 1.55 -6.78
N ARG A 133 -8.87 2.77 -6.88
CA ARG A 133 -8.37 3.78 -7.82
C ARG A 133 -7.11 4.49 -7.30
N ILE A 134 -6.92 4.49 -5.98
CA ILE A 134 -5.81 5.12 -5.28
C ILE A 134 -4.69 4.10 -5.05
N LEU A 135 -5.07 2.85 -4.75
CA LEU A 135 -4.15 1.78 -4.41
C LEU A 135 -3.41 1.22 -5.63
N PRO A 136 -2.10 0.94 -5.53
CA PRO A 136 -1.38 0.20 -6.55
C PRO A 136 -1.87 -1.25 -6.64
N THR A 137 -1.74 -1.88 -7.81
CA THR A 137 -2.20 -3.27 -8.04
C THR A 137 -1.58 -4.27 -7.05
N SER A 138 -0.32 -4.04 -6.66
CA SER A 138 0.37 -4.86 -5.66
C SER A 138 -0.28 -4.80 -4.27
N ALA A 139 -0.91 -3.68 -3.91
CA ALA A 139 -1.68 -3.55 -2.68
C ALA A 139 -3.08 -4.15 -2.82
N GLN A 140 -3.74 -3.95 -3.95
CA GLN A 140 -5.08 -4.50 -4.21
C GLN A 140 -5.09 -6.03 -4.08
N ASN A 141 -4.04 -6.71 -4.58
CA ASN A 141 -3.92 -8.17 -4.53
C ASN A 141 -3.63 -8.72 -3.12
N LYS A 142 -3.28 -7.87 -2.16
CA LYS A 142 -3.01 -8.25 -0.77
C LYS A 142 -4.23 -8.09 0.13
N VAL A 143 -5.25 -7.37 -0.33
CA VAL A 143 -6.47 -7.11 0.43
C VAL A 143 -7.48 -8.20 0.10
N SER A 144 -7.98 -8.88 1.13
CA SER A 144 -9.02 -9.88 1.01
C SER A 144 -10.14 -9.63 2.01
N PHE A 145 -11.38 -9.87 1.60
CA PHE A 145 -12.56 -9.71 2.44
C PHE A 145 -12.96 -11.07 2.99
N PHE A 146 -13.11 -11.16 4.31
CA PHE A 146 -13.40 -12.41 4.99
C PHE A 146 -14.66 -12.27 5.85
N SER A 147 -15.44 -13.35 5.90
CA SER A 147 -16.44 -13.54 6.95
C SER A 147 -15.76 -14.00 8.26
N ARG A 148 -16.49 -13.92 9.38
CA ARG A 148 -15.98 -14.36 10.68
C ARG A 148 -15.59 -15.85 10.65
N GLU A 149 -16.40 -16.68 10.00
CA GLU A 149 -16.20 -18.13 9.90
C GLU A 149 -14.98 -18.48 9.04
N GLU A 150 -14.81 -17.81 7.90
CA GLU A 150 -13.64 -18.00 7.02
C GLU A 150 -12.34 -17.61 7.73
N LEU A 151 -12.38 -16.56 8.55
CA LEU A 151 -11.23 -16.07 9.30
C LEU A 151 -10.82 -17.09 10.38
N VAL A 152 -11.79 -17.65 11.10
CA VAL A 152 -11.56 -18.74 12.05
C VAL A 152 -11.05 -20.00 11.34
N HIS A 153 -11.58 -20.34 10.17
CA HIS A 153 -11.11 -21.48 9.38
C HIS A 153 -9.66 -21.30 8.90
N TYR A 154 -9.27 -20.08 8.51
CA TYR A 154 -7.92 -19.79 8.01
C TYR A 154 -6.86 -19.73 9.12
N PHE A 155 -7.13 -19.03 10.22
CA PHE A 155 -6.15 -18.83 11.31
C PHE A 155 -6.26 -19.86 12.44
N GLY A 156 -7.41 -20.51 12.58
CA GLY A 156 -7.74 -21.35 13.73
C GLY A 156 -8.30 -20.55 14.91
N ALA A 157 -9.30 -21.11 15.59
CA ALA A 157 -9.99 -20.45 16.71
C ALA A 157 -9.05 -20.10 17.88
N GLN A 158 -7.99 -20.87 18.10
CA GLN A 158 -7.07 -20.69 19.24
C GLN A 158 -6.12 -19.49 19.08
N VAL A 159 -5.93 -19.01 17.84
CA VAL A 159 -5.00 -17.92 17.51
C VAL A 159 -5.68 -16.55 17.59
N LEU A 160 -7.00 -16.52 17.38
CA LEU A 160 -7.78 -15.30 17.25
C LEU A 160 -8.45 -14.89 18.58
N PRO A 161 -8.64 -13.59 18.84
CA PRO A 161 -9.47 -13.13 19.94
C PRO A 161 -10.95 -13.45 19.75
N GLU A 162 -11.68 -13.47 20.86
CA GLU A 162 -13.14 -13.65 20.89
C GLU A 162 -13.87 -12.63 20.00
N ASP A 163 -13.43 -11.36 20.01
CA ASP A 163 -13.97 -10.28 19.17
C ASP A 163 -13.92 -10.62 17.66
N PHE A 164 -12.94 -11.44 17.26
CA PHE A 164 -12.71 -11.88 15.88
C PHE A 164 -13.26 -13.30 15.61
N GLY A 165 -13.87 -13.96 16.61
CA GLY A 165 -14.46 -15.30 16.51
C GLY A 165 -13.60 -16.44 17.03
N GLY A 166 -12.46 -16.15 17.64
CA GLY A 166 -11.63 -17.17 18.28
C GLY A 166 -11.94 -17.38 19.76
N SER A 167 -11.00 -18.03 20.45
CA SER A 167 -11.08 -18.37 21.87
C SER A 167 -9.98 -17.73 22.70
N LEU A 168 -9.21 -16.79 22.13
CA LEU A 168 -8.17 -16.08 22.86
C LEU A 168 -8.82 -14.97 23.71
N PRO A 169 -8.57 -14.95 25.05
CA PRO A 169 -9.17 -13.94 25.91
C PRO A 169 -8.67 -12.53 25.54
N ALA A 170 -9.57 -11.56 25.50
CA ALA A 170 -9.31 -10.17 25.14
C ALA A 170 -8.22 -9.47 26.00
N SER A 171 -7.88 -10.05 27.16
CA SER A 171 -6.93 -9.49 28.13
C SER A 171 -5.45 -9.69 27.80
N LYS A 172 -5.08 -10.53 26.80
CA LYS A 172 -3.68 -10.72 26.39
C LYS A 172 -3.22 -9.59 25.45
N ARG A 173 -3.11 -8.39 26.01
CA ARG A 173 -2.41 -7.26 25.38
C ARG A 173 -0.92 -7.55 25.44
N SER A 174 -0.28 -7.66 24.29
CA SER A 174 1.16 -7.50 24.23
C SER A 174 1.47 -6.53 23.11
N LEU A 175 1.53 -5.24 23.44
CA LEU A 175 2.50 -4.41 22.73
C LEU A 175 3.83 -5.15 22.81
N PRO A 176 4.66 -5.18 21.75
CA PRO A 176 6.02 -5.60 21.89
C PRO A 176 6.61 -4.71 22.98
N GLN A 177 6.79 -5.24 24.19
CA GLN A 177 7.77 -4.68 25.09
C GLN A 177 9.08 -4.90 24.33
N LEU A 178 9.48 -3.87 23.58
CA LEU A 178 10.85 -3.55 23.28
C LEU A 178 11.49 -3.33 24.65
N GLN A 179 11.71 -4.43 25.39
CA GLN A 179 12.51 -4.42 26.59
C GLN A 179 13.84 -3.83 26.16
N THR A 180 14.11 -2.61 26.63
CA THR A 180 15.45 -2.05 26.72
C THR A 180 16.35 -3.18 27.20
N PRO A 181 17.44 -3.51 26.50
CA PRO A 181 18.34 -4.53 26.99
C PRO A 181 18.81 -4.08 28.38
N GLU A 182 18.48 -4.87 29.39
CA GLU A 182 19.17 -4.78 30.67
C GLU A 182 20.69 -4.82 30.36
N PRO A 183 21.51 -3.92 30.93
CA PRO A 183 22.92 -3.88 30.65
C PRO A 183 23.58 -5.13 31.21
N ARG A 184 23.66 -6.18 30.39
CA ARG A 184 24.54 -7.31 30.68
C ARG A 184 25.97 -6.80 30.60
N HIS A 185 26.61 -6.70 31.76
CA HIS A 185 28.05 -6.56 31.87
C HIS A 185 28.73 -7.66 31.05
N SER A 186 29.30 -7.29 29.91
CA SER A 186 30.19 -8.13 29.14
C SER A 186 31.63 -7.66 29.35
N ASP A 187 32.41 -8.51 30.01
CA ASP A 187 33.84 -8.39 30.20
C ASP A 187 34.60 -8.19 28.87
N PRO A 188 35.62 -7.31 28.82
CA PRO A 188 36.42 -7.11 27.63
C PRO A 188 37.67 -8.00 27.68
N ARG A 189 37.59 -9.26 27.22
CA ARG A 189 38.82 -10.04 26.93
C ARG A 189 38.61 -11.21 25.97
N SER A 190 39.00 -10.99 24.71
CA SER A 190 39.68 -11.91 23.77
C SER A 190 39.20 -11.63 22.35
N ARG A 191 39.92 -10.82 21.56
CA ARG A 191 41.08 -11.15 20.71
C ARG A 191 40.74 -11.92 19.42
N ARG A 192 41.09 -11.23 18.32
CA ARG A 192 41.79 -11.70 17.10
C ARG A 192 40.98 -12.38 16.00
N GLY A 193 40.54 -11.56 15.05
CA GLY A 193 41.01 -11.54 13.65
C GLY A 193 41.19 -12.88 12.92
N LEU A 194 40.27 -13.13 11.97
CA LEU A 194 40.48 -13.92 10.76
C LEU A 194 39.76 -13.18 9.60
N PRO A 195 40.37 -13.06 8.40
CA PRO A 195 39.71 -12.44 7.26
C PRO A 195 38.68 -13.42 6.69
N LEU A 196 37.40 -13.09 6.82
CA LEU A 196 36.33 -13.78 6.12
C LEU A 196 36.50 -13.55 4.61
N ARG A 197 36.89 -14.60 3.89
CA ARG A 197 36.67 -14.71 2.44
C ARG A 197 35.16 -14.60 2.21
N LEU A 198 34.74 -13.48 1.64
CA LEU A 198 33.37 -13.27 1.20
C LEU A 198 33.20 -13.97 -0.16
N ASP A 199 32.93 -15.28 -0.14
CA ASP A 199 32.45 -16.00 -1.32
C ASP A 199 31.06 -15.44 -1.67
N THR A 200 31.06 -14.33 -2.38
CA THR A 200 29.85 -13.67 -2.88
C THR A 200 29.40 -14.46 -4.09
N SER A 201 28.66 -15.54 -3.85
CA SER A 201 27.82 -16.15 -4.88
C SER A 201 26.76 -15.11 -5.27
N VAL A 202 27.04 -14.34 -6.32
CA VAL A 202 26.09 -13.39 -6.89
C VAL A 202 24.87 -14.21 -7.32
N PRO A 203 23.68 -14.01 -6.73
CA PRO A 203 22.50 -14.74 -7.14
C PRO A 203 22.22 -14.46 -8.62
N ALA A 204 21.80 -15.49 -9.35
CA ALA A 204 21.52 -15.39 -10.77
C ALA A 204 20.66 -14.15 -11.08
N ALA A 205 20.95 -13.44 -12.19
CA ALA A 205 20.31 -12.18 -12.56
C ALA A 205 18.77 -12.25 -12.65
N HIS A 206 18.23 -13.46 -12.78
CA HIS A 206 16.79 -13.76 -12.86
C HIS A 206 16.25 -14.50 -11.62
N SER A 207 16.97 -14.53 -10.50
CA SER A 207 16.46 -15.11 -9.25
C SER A 207 15.40 -14.19 -8.62
N PRO A 208 14.25 -14.72 -8.18
CA PRO A 208 13.22 -13.94 -7.48
C PRO A 208 13.70 -13.37 -6.14
N PHE A 209 14.86 -13.82 -5.64
CA PHE A 209 15.52 -13.30 -4.44
C PHE A 209 16.64 -12.29 -4.75
N ASN A 210 16.81 -11.89 -6.01
CA ASN A 210 17.76 -10.86 -6.39
C ASN A 210 17.13 -9.47 -6.19
N PRO A 211 17.64 -8.63 -5.27
CA PRO A 211 17.11 -7.28 -5.04
C PRO A 211 17.30 -6.35 -6.25
N PHE A 212 18.15 -6.73 -7.21
CA PHE A 212 18.42 -6.01 -8.46
C PHE A 212 17.86 -6.75 -9.69
N PHE A 213 16.75 -7.46 -9.53
CA PHE A 213 16.07 -8.21 -10.60
C PHE A 213 15.98 -7.38 -11.89
N GLY A 214 16.66 -7.82 -12.95
CA GLY A 214 16.66 -7.15 -14.26
C GLY A 214 17.67 -6.00 -14.44
N TYR A 215 18.59 -5.78 -13.51
CA TYR A 215 19.68 -4.80 -13.64
C TYR A 215 21.04 -5.49 -13.73
N PRO A 216 21.83 -5.26 -14.81
CA PRO A 216 23.19 -5.76 -14.88
C PRO A 216 24.07 -4.95 -13.91
N ILE A 217 24.58 -5.61 -12.88
CA ILE A 217 25.55 -5.04 -11.94
C ILE A 217 26.93 -5.57 -12.36
N SER A 218 27.82 -4.68 -12.80
CA SER A 218 29.24 -5.03 -12.96
C SER A 218 29.91 -4.93 -11.57
N PRO A 219 30.67 -5.95 -11.12
CA PRO A 219 31.26 -5.99 -9.78
C PRO A 219 32.32 -4.90 -9.53
N THR A 220 32.76 -4.19 -10.58
CA THR A 220 33.88 -3.25 -10.52
C THR A 220 33.47 -1.77 -10.49
N SER A 221 32.17 -1.44 -10.54
CA SER A 221 31.75 -0.04 -10.48
C SER A 221 30.34 0.13 -9.91
N LEU A 222 30.24 0.82 -8.76
CA LEU A 222 28.98 1.24 -8.13
C LEU A 222 28.22 2.33 -8.91
N ASN A 223 28.73 2.76 -10.07
CA ASN A 223 28.05 3.70 -10.95
C ASN A 223 27.25 2.95 -12.03
N PRO A 224 25.90 2.93 -11.95
CA PRO A 224 25.08 2.37 -13.01
C PRO A 224 25.31 3.18 -14.30
N ARG A 225 25.97 2.57 -15.28
CA ARG A 225 26.07 3.10 -16.65
C ARG A 225 24.67 3.06 -17.29
N TYR A 226 23.89 4.12 -17.09
CA TYR A 226 22.60 4.30 -17.73
C TYR A 226 22.76 4.44 -19.25
N GLY A 227 22.44 3.36 -19.98
CA GLY A 227 22.40 3.38 -21.44
C GLY A 227 21.26 4.25 -21.98
N ARG A 228 21.60 5.20 -22.86
CA ARG A 228 20.73 6.15 -23.60
C ARG A 228 19.55 5.50 -24.34
N ARG A 229 19.51 4.16 -24.48
CA ARG A 229 18.46 3.39 -25.18
C ARG A 229 17.16 3.23 -24.38
N ARG A 230 17.18 3.25 -23.03
CA ARG A 230 15.98 3.00 -22.19
C ARG A 230 14.94 4.14 -22.20
N LYS A 231 15.34 5.39 -22.50
CA LYS A 231 14.40 6.53 -22.58
C LYS A 231 13.38 6.36 -23.71
N ARG A 232 13.76 5.69 -24.80
CA ARG A 232 12.86 5.44 -25.94
C ARG A 232 11.79 4.42 -25.60
N ASP A 233 12.13 3.37 -24.86
CA ASP A 233 11.17 2.32 -24.51
C ASP A 233 10.17 2.82 -23.46
N LEU A 234 10.61 3.67 -22.54
CA LEU A 234 9.73 4.35 -21.58
C LEU A 234 8.77 5.34 -22.28
N LEU A 235 9.25 6.11 -23.25
CA LEU A 235 8.38 6.98 -24.05
C LEU A 235 7.37 6.18 -24.87
N ARG A 236 7.77 5.04 -25.43
CA ARG A 236 6.87 4.15 -26.17
C ARG A 236 5.78 3.56 -25.28
N THR A 237 6.12 3.11 -24.07
CA THR A 237 5.12 2.58 -23.13
C THR A 237 4.21 3.68 -22.60
N LEU A 238 4.72 4.86 -22.28
CA LEU A 238 3.89 6.01 -21.88
C LEU A 238 2.95 6.46 -23.01
N ALA A 239 3.44 6.54 -24.25
CA ALA A 239 2.61 6.87 -25.41
C ALA A 239 1.51 5.83 -25.64
N TYR A 240 1.84 4.54 -25.49
CA TYR A 240 0.86 3.47 -25.59
C TYR A 240 -0.21 3.54 -24.50
N LEU A 241 0.18 3.76 -23.24
CA LEU A 241 -0.75 3.90 -22.12
C LEU A 241 -1.62 5.15 -22.25
N TRP A 242 -1.03 6.26 -22.72
CA TRP A 242 -1.78 7.47 -23.02
C TRP A 242 -2.81 7.23 -24.13
N TRP A 243 -2.42 6.58 -25.23
CA TRP A 243 -3.35 6.22 -26.29
C TRP A 243 -4.46 5.29 -25.80
N ALA A 244 -4.13 4.24 -25.04
CA ALA A 244 -5.09 3.30 -24.50
C ALA A 244 -6.12 3.97 -23.58
N LYS A 245 -5.69 4.93 -22.75
CA LYS A 245 -6.55 5.68 -21.83
C LYS A 245 -7.45 6.68 -22.55
N TRP A 246 -6.94 7.34 -23.61
CA TRP A 246 -7.62 8.49 -24.21
C TRP A 246 -8.28 8.20 -25.57
N LYS A 247 -8.14 6.99 -26.14
CA LYS A 247 -8.72 6.65 -27.45
C LYS A 247 -10.22 6.97 -27.56
N GLY A 248 -11.00 6.74 -26.51
CA GLY A 248 -12.43 7.05 -26.49
C GLY A 248 -12.69 8.55 -26.57
N SER A 249 -12.01 9.34 -25.75
CA SER A 249 -12.14 10.81 -25.73
C SER A 249 -11.67 11.44 -27.04
N VAL A 250 -10.59 10.95 -27.64
CA VAL A 250 -10.06 11.45 -28.92
C VAL A 250 -11.07 11.24 -30.05
N VAL A 251 -11.76 10.09 -30.09
CA VAL A 251 -12.82 9.82 -31.07
C VAL A 251 -14.02 10.75 -30.89
N TRP A 252 -14.46 10.99 -29.65
CA TRP A 252 -15.56 11.93 -29.41
C TRP A 252 -15.22 13.37 -29.79
N VAL A 253 -14.00 13.82 -29.46
CA VAL A 253 -13.53 15.16 -29.83
C VAL A 253 -13.42 15.30 -31.35
N SER A 254 -12.93 14.29 -32.07
CA SER A 254 -12.86 14.34 -33.53
C SER A 254 -14.25 14.38 -34.17
N VAL A 255 -15.21 13.60 -33.65
CA VAL A 255 -16.62 13.65 -34.09
C VAL A 255 -17.23 15.03 -33.86
N LEU A 256 -17.01 15.63 -32.70
CA LEU A 256 -17.51 16.98 -32.40
C LEU A 256 -16.89 18.05 -33.32
N ILE A 257 -15.59 17.95 -33.62
CA ILE A 257 -14.92 18.86 -34.56
C ILE A 257 -15.52 18.72 -35.96
N VAL A 258 -15.72 17.49 -36.45
CA VAL A 258 -16.33 17.25 -37.77
C VAL A 258 -17.77 17.76 -37.81
N ALA A 259 -18.56 17.50 -36.77
CA ALA A 259 -19.93 18.00 -36.67
C ALA A 259 -19.97 19.54 -36.66
N PHE A 260 -19.05 20.19 -35.95
CA PHE A 260 -18.91 21.64 -35.93
C PHE A 260 -18.52 22.20 -37.30
N TRP A 261 -17.61 21.55 -38.02
CA TRP A 261 -17.23 21.96 -39.37
C TRP A 261 -18.38 21.81 -40.36
N LEU A 262 -19.13 20.70 -40.29
CA LEU A 262 -20.30 20.46 -41.13
C LEU A 262 -21.42 21.47 -40.84
N SER A 263 -21.65 21.80 -39.57
CA SER A 263 -22.66 22.81 -39.21
C SER A 263 -22.26 24.19 -39.72
N ARG A 264 -20.98 24.58 -39.57
CA ARG A 264 -20.46 25.83 -40.13
C ARG A 264 -20.57 25.89 -41.64
N TRP A 265 -20.31 24.79 -42.33
CA TRP A 265 -20.41 24.71 -43.78
C TRP A 265 -21.87 24.81 -44.26
N ARG A 266 -22.80 24.10 -43.60
CA ARG A 266 -24.24 24.24 -43.85
C ARG A 266 -24.74 25.67 -43.60
N LEU A 267 -24.28 26.31 -42.52
CA LEU A 267 -24.66 27.68 -42.20
C LEU A 267 -24.14 28.67 -43.26
N ARG A 268 -22.89 28.51 -43.71
CA ARG A 268 -22.32 29.34 -44.79
C ARG A 268 -23.07 29.17 -46.12
N THR A 269 -23.38 27.94 -46.50
CA THR A 269 -24.13 27.67 -47.74
C THR A 269 -25.55 28.22 -47.67
N TRP A 270 -26.22 28.12 -46.53
CA TRP A 270 -27.54 28.72 -46.31
C TRP A 270 -27.51 30.25 -46.35
N LEU A 271 -26.54 30.88 -45.67
CA LEU A 271 -26.35 32.35 -45.71
C LEU A 271 -26.08 32.85 -47.14
N ASN A 272 -25.29 32.11 -47.92
CA ASN A 272 -25.03 32.45 -49.32
C ASN A 272 -26.30 32.37 -50.18
N ARG A 273 -27.18 31.38 -49.95
CA ARG A 273 -28.47 31.27 -50.63
C ARG A 273 -29.42 32.41 -50.26
N LEU A 274 -29.49 32.80 -48.98
CA LEU A 274 -30.27 33.96 -48.55
C LEU A 274 -29.79 35.26 -49.21
N ARG A 275 -28.47 35.43 -49.34
CA ARG A 275 -27.87 36.60 -50.00
C ARG A 275 -28.28 36.73 -51.47
N GLN A 276 -28.53 35.61 -52.15
CA GLN A 276 -29.04 35.58 -53.53
C GLN A 276 -30.53 35.88 -53.62
N MET A 277 -31.30 35.62 -52.56
CA MET A 277 -32.75 35.90 -52.51
C MET A 277 -33.10 37.34 -52.14
N ILE A 278 -32.13 38.18 -51.74
CA ILE A 278 -32.38 39.62 -51.52
C ILE A 278 -32.34 40.30 -52.90
N PRO A 279 -33.49 40.69 -53.48
CA PRO A 279 -33.51 41.36 -54.76
C PRO A 279 -32.76 42.68 -54.64
N ARG A 280 -31.75 42.89 -55.49
CA ARG A 280 -31.13 44.20 -55.66
C ARG A 280 -32.24 45.14 -56.14
N ARG A 281 -32.76 45.98 -55.24
CA ARG A 281 -33.60 47.12 -55.63
C ARG A 281 -32.77 47.95 -56.62
N ALA A 282 -33.17 47.90 -57.89
CA ALA A 282 -32.62 48.72 -58.94
C ALA A 282 -32.85 50.20 -58.57
N ARG A 283 -31.78 50.99 -58.66
CA ARG A 283 -31.89 52.44 -58.78
C ARG A 283 -32.39 52.79 -60.16
#